data_AF-A0AA88S6L4-F1
#
_entry.id   AF-A0AA88S6L4-F1
#
_cell.length_a   1.000
_cell.length_b   1.000
_cell.length_c   1.000
_cell.angle_alpha   90.00
_cell.angle_beta   90.00
_cell.angle_gamma   90.00
#
_symmetry.space_group_name_H-M   'P 1'
#
loop_
_entity.id
_entity.type
_entity.pdbx_description
1 polymer ?
#
loop_
_entity_poly.entity_id
_entity_poly.type
_entity_poly.pdbx_seq_one_letter_code
_entity_poly.pdbx_strand_id
1 'polypeptide(L)'
;MDKHGSSEPHSEELEILGRQLLHEVDVYMKTHKTRTDGELIERVFSFLKVGSTLGGEVHVTHRVGDPYNTWDVEKLACNVGLHLKEKVEFRQSEDSGYHNKRGSGINAFVAAITYSSKGSSLFSLPSSSWAWTTSIGTSSSSFSISSFGINTSSPWRNPRTALYPTFASEKMNRAVSNLVKDLNTESVLRRGKERDEKLERTEAGLARARALIRDATIDQSSSSSRQDPDYIPRGDIYRNAFVFHRSYVLMEHLFKIFVYEEGDLPLFHNGPCKDIYSTEGIFLSLMETATHFRTRDPEEAHVYFLPFSVVMILEHLFDPIIRDKAVLGRVIGDYVHTISTKYPYWNRSFGADHFMLSCHDWGPRATWYVHELYFTSIRALCNANISEFFNPRKDASIPDINLRTGDTTGLIGGMPLSNRTVLAFFAGQLHGRIRPALFQHWKDKDEDIRVYEKVPEGVSYEEMMKKSKYCICPSGYEVATPRIVEAIYAECVPVLISQHYVIPFSDVLNWDAFSIQVSLSEIPNLKEILMGTPEDKYVRMHEGVKQVQRHFLVNDPPKRYDVFHMILHSIWLRRLNLQIYG
;
A
#
# COMPACT_ATOMS: atom_id res chain seq x y z
N MET A 1 -18.81 -21.10 -53.53
CA MET A 1 -17.56 -21.87 -53.63
C MET A 1 -16.80 -21.60 -52.35
N ASP A 2 -17.02 -22.49 -51.41
CA ASP A 2 -16.58 -22.40 -50.03
C ASP A 2 -15.20 -23.06 -49.89
N LYS A 3 -14.49 -22.72 -48.81
CA LYS A 3 -14.23 -23.74 -47.77
C LYS A 3 -13.74 -23.12 -46.46
N HIS A 4 -14.11 -23.77 -45.36
CA HIS A 4 -13.58 -23.51 -44.03
C HIS A 4 -12.12 -23.97 -43.89
N GLY A 5 -11.46 -23.49 -42.83
CA GLY A 5 -10.16 -23.97 -42.35
C GLY A 5 -9.96 -23.57 -40.90
N SER A 6 -10.63 -24.26 -39.97
CA SER A 6 -10.40 -24.15 -38.52
C SER A 6 -9.38 -25.19 -38.06
N SER A 7 -8.45 -24.79 -37.20
CA SER A 7 -7.49 -25.68 -36.51
C SER A 7 -6.82 -24.91 -35.36
N GLU A 8 -6.68 -25.38 -34.12
CA GLU A 8 -7.02 -26.67 -33.50
C GLU A 8 -6.48 -27.91 -34.21
N PRO A 9 -5.28 -28.38 -33.78
CA PRO A 9 -5.16 -29.80 -33.45
C PRO A 9 -4.25 -30.11 -32.23
N HIS A 10 -3.77 -29.10 -31.49
CA HIS A 10 -2.68 -29.27 -30.50
C HIS A 10 -3.07 -29.18 -29.01
N SER A 11 -4.34 -28.93 -28.69
CA SER A 11 -4.84 -29.04 -27.30
C SER A 11 -5.00 -30.51 -26.88
N GLU A 12 -5.64 -31.32 -27.72
CA GLU A 12 -6.03 -32.70 -27.36
C GLU A 12 -4.83 -33.64 -27.14
N GLU A 13 -3.75 -33.54 -27.94
CA GLU A 13 -2.58 -34.42 -27.78
C GLU A 13 -1.78 -34.15 -26.49
N LEU A 14 -1.82 -32.93 -25.95
CA LEU A 14 -1.13 -32.60 -24.68
C LEU A 14 -1.93 -33.06 -23.45
N GLU A 15 -3.27 -33.00 -23.50
CA GLU A 15 -4.12 -33.54 -22.43
C GLU A 15 -4.02 -35.06 -22.30
N ILE A 16 -3.84 -35.79 -23.42
CA ILE A 16 -3.67 -37.26 -23.44
C ILE A 16 -2.43 -37.71 -22.65
N LEU A 17 -1.40 -36.87 -22.52
CA LEU A 17 -0.20 -37.13 -21.71
C LEU A 17 -0.27 -36.56 -20.28
N GLY A 18 -1.41 -35.98 -19.87
CA GLY A 18 -1.60 -35.37 -18.55
C GLY A 18 -0.72 -34.14 -18.29
N ARG A 19 -0.23 -33.47 -19.35
CA ARG A 19 0.64 -32.30 -19.27
C ARG A 19 -0.13 -31.03 -19.58
N GLN A 20 -0.52 -30.28 -18.54
CA GLN A 20 -1.21 -29.01 -18.70
C GLN A 20 -0.27 -27.93 -19.23
N LEU A 21 -0.58 -27.36 -20.40
CA LEU A 21 0.14 -26.21 -20.95
C LEU A 21 -0.26 -24.94 -20.17
N LEU A 22 0.62 -24.47 -19.29
CA LEU A 22 0.30 -23.37 -18.37
C LEU A 22 0.40 -21.97 -19.00
N HIS A 23 1.38 -21.73 -19.89
CA HIS A 23 1.53 -20.49 -20.67
C HIS A 23 2.51 -20.68 -21.85
N GLU A 24 2.27 -19.98 -22.96
CA GLU A 24 3.27 -19.70 -24.00
C GLU A 24 3.76 -18.25 -23.80
N VAL A 25 5.08 -18.02 -23.68
CA VAL A 25 5.64 -16.69 -23.37
C VAL A 25 6.60 -16.24 -24.47
N ASP A 26 6.07 -15.47 -25.42
CA ASP A 26 6.81 -14.97 -26.59
C ASP A 26 7.63 -13.70 -26.24
N VAL A 27 8.84 -13.89 -25.69
CA VAL A 27 9.68 -12.81 -25.14
C VAL A 27 10.24 -11.90 -26.25
N TYR A 28 9.56 -10.78 -26.49
CA TYR A 28 9.93 -9.80 -27.51
C TYR A 28 10.93 -8.75 -26.99
N MET A 29 12.19 -8.78 -27.47
CA MET A 29 13.22 -7.77 -27.20
C MET A 29 13.76 -7.12 -28.48
N LYS A 30 14.02 -5.80 -28.42
CA LYS A 30 14.79 -5.08 -29.46
C LYS A 30 16.29 -5.26 -29.22
N THR A 31 17.07 -5.34 -30.29
CA THR A 31 18.51 -5.65 -30.26
C THR A 31 19.38 -4.45 -29.85
N HIS A 32 19.31 -4.03 -28.59
CA HIS A 32 20.33 -3.19 -27.96
C HIS A 32 20.65 -3.76 -26.58
N LYS A 33 21.93 -4.03 -26.33
CA LYS A 33 22.41 -4.79 -25.18
C LYS A 33 22.46 -3.91 -23.93
N THR A 34 21.47 -4.05 -23.06
CA THR A 34 21.34 -3.26 -21.82
C THR A 34 21.25 -4.14 -20.58
N ARG A 35 21.64 -3.59 -19.43
CA ARG A 35 21.70 -4.32 -18.14
C ARG A 35 20.32 -4.85 -17.69
N THR A 36 19.27 -4.19 -18.15
CA THR A 36 17.84 -4.53 -18.02
C THR A 36 17.47 -5.91 -18.55
N ASP A 37 18.17 -6.42 -19.56
CA ASP A 37 17.67 -7.51 -20.39
C ASP A 37 17.72 -8.84 -19.62
N GLY A 38 18.80 -9.05 -18.85
CA GLY A 38 18.91 -10.18 -17.92
C GLY A 38 17.95 -10.06 -16.73
N GLU A 39 17.71 -8.85 -16.22
CA GLU A 39 16.76 -8.61 -15.13
C GLU A 39 15.32 -8.92 -15.56
N LEU A 40 14.95 -8.70 -16.83
CA LEU A 40 13.65 -9.11 -17.37
C LEU A 40 13.52 -10.63 -17.49
N ILE A 41 14.56 -11.32 -17.97
CA ILE A 41 14.57 -12.79 -18.09
C ILE A 41 14.51 -13.45 -16.70
N GLU A 42 15.22 -12.91 -15.71
CA GLU A 42 15.16 -13.38 -14.33
C GLU A 42 13.76 -13.16 -13.70
N ARG A 43 13.09 -12.03 -14.00
CA ARG A 43 11.69 -11.81 -13.63
C ARG A 43 10.74 -12.82 -14.29
N VAL A 44 10.93 -13.16 -15.58
CA VAL A 44 10.15 -14.18 -16.29
C VAL A 44 10.35 -15.57 -15.64
N PHE A 45 11.58 -15.94 -15.27
CA PHE A 45 11.81 -17.19 -14.53
C PHE A 45 11.19 -17.19 -13.13
N SER A 46 11.18 -16.05 -12.43
CA SER A 46 10.47 -15.90 -11.16
C SER A 46 8.96 -16.13 -11.31
N PHE A 47 8.34 -15.57 -12.36
CA PHE A 47 6.93 -15.80 -12.69
C PHE A 47 6.64 -17.28 -13.03
N LEU A 48 7.44 -17.90 -13.90
CA LEU A 48 7.26 -19.31 -14.28
C LEU A 48 7.48 -20.28 -13.10
N LYS A 49 8.31 -19.90 -12.12
CA LYS A 49 8.46 -20.61 -10.83
C LYS A 49 7.23 -20.47 -9.92
N VAL A 50 6.54 -19.32 -9.92
CA VAL A 50 5.29 -19.13 -9.15
C VAL A 50 4.12 -19.88 -9.79
N GLY A 51 4.08 -19.97 -11.12
CA GLY A 51 3.04 -20.70 -11.85
C GLY A 51 3.16 -22.23 -11.84
N SER A 52 4.26 -22.81 -11.36
CA SER A 52 4.51 -24.26 -11.40
C SER A 52 4.33 -24.94 -10.04
N THR A 53 3.59 -26.05 -10.03
CA THR A 53 3.37 -26.89 -8.83
C THR A 53 4.59 -27.73 -8.48
N LEU A 54 4.61 -28.35 -7.28
CA LEU A 54 5.71 -29.24 -6.86
C LEU A 54 5.98 -30.34 -7.90
N GLY A 55 7.13 -30.26 -8.57
CA GLY A 55 7.57 -31.21 -9.60
C GLY A 55 7.34 -30.77 -11.05
N GLY A 56 6.89 -29.54 -11.30
CA GLY A 56 6.70 -29.01 -12.65
C GLY A 56 7.99 -28.85 -13.47
N GLU A 57 7.83 -28.84 -14.80
CA GLU A 57 8.88 -28.52 -15.77
C GLU A 57 8.56 -27.19 -16.46
N VAL A 58 9.56 -26.33 -16.63
CA VAL A 58 9.49 -25.09 -17.41
C VAL A 58 10.29 -25.28 -18.69
N HIS A 59 9.63 -25.18 -19.84
CA HIS A 59 10.23 -25.34 -21.16
C HIS A 59 10.47 -23.97 -21.80
N VAL A 60 11.70 -23.69 -22.24
CA VAL A 60 12.09 -22.38 -22.80
C VAL A 60 12.84 -22.57 -24.12
N THR A 61 12.28 -22.02 -25.20
CA THR A 61 12.92 -22.01 -26.53
C THR A 61 13.82 -20.77 -26.66
N HIS A 62 15.12 -20.96 -26.84
CA HIS A 62 16.10 -19.86 -26.92
C HIS A 62 17.00 -19.95 -28.17
N ARG A 63 17.49 -18.80 -28.63
CA ARG A 63 18.41 -18.71 -29.78
C ARG A 63 19.86 -18.77 -29.30
N VAL A 64 20.69 -19.57 -29.98
CA VAL A 64 22.11 -19.80 -29.63
C VAL A 64 23.10 -19.00 -30.49
N GLY A 65 22.61 -18.15 -31.38
CA GLY A 65 23.44 -17.17 -32.11
C GLY A 65 23.72 -15.90 -31.30
N ASP A 66 24.70 -15.11 -31.71
CA ASP A 66 24.91 -13.76 -31.20
C ASP A 66 23.71 -12.85 -31.60
N PRO A 67 23.24 -11.93 -30.73
CA PRO A 67 23.70 -11.64 -29.36
C PRO A 67 23.07 -12.54 -28.27
N TYR A 68 22.11 -13.40 -28.63
CA TYR A 68 21.27 -14.17 -27.71
C TYR A 68 22.04 -15.16 -26.83
N ASN A 69 23.12 -15.74 -27.35
CA ASN A 69 24.04 -16.58 -26.58
C ASN A 69 24.73 -15.85 -25.42
N THR A 70 24.78 -14.51 -25.43
CA THR A 70 25.35 -13.70 -24.35
C THR A 70 24.38 -13.36 -23.21
N TRP A 71 23.15 -13.91 -23.23
CA TRP A 71 22.12 -13.65 -22.22
C TRP A 71 22.19 -14.57 -20.98
N ASP A 72 23.05 -15.59 -20.97
CA ASP A 72 23.35 -16.43 -19.78
C ASP A 72 22.09 -17.02 -19.10
N VAL A 73 21.11 -17.43 -19.92
CA VAL A 73 19.73 -17.79 -19.53
C VAL A 73 19.68 -18.87 -18.45
N GLU A 74 20.58 -19.85 -18.49
CA GLU A 74 20.69 -20.91 -17.49
C GLU A 74 21.06 -20.38 -16.09
N LYS A 75 21.90 -19.34 -16.03
CA LYS A 75 22.32 -18.71 -14.78
C LYS A 75 21.22 -17.83 -14.21
N LEU A 76 20.47 -17.12 -15.06
CA LEU A 76 19.29 -16.35 -14.65
C LEU A 76 18.19 -17.27 -14.09
N ALA A 77 18.02 -18.47 -14.68
CA ALA A 77 17.18 -19.53 -14.10
C ALA A 77 17.74 -20.01 -12.73
N CYS A 78 19.06 -20.22 -12.62
CA CYS A 78 19.70 -20.61 -11.36
C CYS A 78 19.56 -19.55 -10.25
N ASN A 79 19.62 -18.25 -10.57
CA ASN A 79 19.47 -17.16 -9.61
C ASN A 79 18.13 -17.24 -8.86
N VAL A 80 17.04 -17.61 -9.54
CA VAL A 80 15.72 -17.82 -8.90
C VAL A 80 15.53 -19.25 -8.36
N GLY A 81 16.51 -20.12 -8.46
CA GLY A 81 16.46 -21.50 -7.94
C GLY A 81 15.77 -22.51 -8.85
N LEU A 82 15.81 -22.31 -10.18
CA LEU A 82 15.49 -23.30 -11.19
C LEU A 82 16.78 -23.95 -11.72
N HIS A 83 16.74 -25.22 -12.16
CA HIS A 83 17.91 -25.92 -12.67
C HIS A 83 17.66 -26.54 -14.04
N LEU A 84 18.60 -26.35 -14.97
CA LEU A 84 18.55 -26.99 -16.29
C LEU A 84 18.54 -28.51 -16.12
N LYS A 85 17.57 -29.18 -16.75
CA LYS A 85 17.51 -30.64 -16.84
C LYS A 85 18.15 -31.13 -18.14
N GLU A 86 17.74 -30.55 -19.27
CA GLU A 86 18.15 -30.99 -20.60
C GLU A 86 18.04 -29.88 -21.65
N LYS A 87 18.81 -30.01 -22.72
CA LYS A 87 18.77 -29.18 -23.93
C LYS A 87 18.50 -30.08 -25.12
N VAL A 88 17.45 -29.77 -25.88
CA VAL A 88 17.03 -30.50 -27.07
C VAL A 88 17.15 -29.57 -28.28
N GLU A 89 17.68 -30.10 -29.39
CA GLU A 89 17.76 -29.37 -30.67
C GLU A 89 16.34 -29.03 -31.15
N PHE A 90 16.04 -27.75 -31.39
CA PHE A 90 14.72 -27.36 -31.86
C PHE A 90 14.53 -27.75 -33.32
N ARG A 91 13.49 -28.54 -33.60
CA ARG A 91 13.14 -28.99 -34.95
C ARG A 91 11.72 -28.53 -35.28
N GLN A 92 11.62 -27.62 -36.24
CA GLN A 92 10.31 -27.10 -36.69
C GLN A 92 9.38 -28.18 -37.26
N SER A 93 9.90 -29.35 -37.66
CA SER A 93 9.11 -30.52 -38.07
C SER A 93 8.43 -31.26 -36.90
N GLU A 94 8.88 -31.03 -35.67
CA GLU A 94 8.38 -31.67 -34.44
C GLU A 94 7.49 -30.70 -33.63
N ASP A 95 7.39 -29.43 -34.04
CA ASP A 95 6.59 -28.37 -33.40
C ASP A 95 5.80 -27.59 -34.47
N SER A 96 4.66 -28.17 -34.88
CA SER A 96 3.93 -27.74 -36.09
C SER A 96 3.22 -26.38 -35.97
N GLY A 97 3.08 -25.84 -34.76
CA GLY A 97 2.53 -24.50 -34.53
C GLY A 97 3.56 -23.38 -34.69
N TYR A 98 4.86 -23.70 -34.70
CA TYR A 98 5.92 -22.71 -34.62
C TYR A 98 6.11 -21.90 -35.92
N HIS A 99 5.62 -20.66 -35.91
CA HIS A 99 5.88 -19.66 -36.93
C HIS A 99 6.92 -18.63 -36.46
N ASN A 100 8.14 -18.70 -37.00
CA ASN A 100 9.21 -17.73 -36.73
C ASN A 100 8.82 -16.31 -37.21
N LYS A 101 8.45 -15.44 -36.25
CA LYS A 101 7.98 -14.07 -36.51
C LYS A 101 9.07 -13.11 -37.01
N ARG A 102 10.39 -13.44 -36.92
CA ARG A 102 11.49 -12.63 -37.52
C ARG A 102 12.88 -13.29 -37.51
N GLY A 103 13.61 -13.06 -38.62
CA GLY A 103 15.06 -13.27 -38.74
C GLY A 103 15.46 -14.66 -39.25
N SER A 104 16.38 -14.69 -40.21
CA SER A 104 16.92 -15.91 -40.83
C SER A 104 18.05 -16.52 -40.01
N GLY A 105 17.76 -17.60 -39.31
CA GLY A 105 18.74 -18.42 -38.59
C GLY A 105 18.09 -19.75 -38.21
N ILE A 106 18.80 -20.87 -38.45
CA ILE A 106 18.20 -22.21 -38.43
C ILE A 106 18.28 -22.87 -37.03
N ASN A 107 19.22 -22.42 -36.19
CA ASN A 107 19.57 -23.12 -34.94
C ASN A 107 18.95 -22.41 -33.71
N ALA A 108 17.87 -22.99 -33.20
CA ALA A 108 17.34 -22.75 -31.86
C ALA A 108 17.43 -24.05 -31.02
N PHE A 109 17.24 -23.94 -29.71
CA PHE A 109 17.15 -25.09 -28.81
C PHE A 109 15.98 -24.91 -27.85
N VAL A 110 15.31 -26.01 -27.50
CA VAL A 110 14.37 -26.07 -26.38
C VAL A 110 15.15 -26.53 -25.15
N ALA A 111 15.18 -25.72 -24.10
CA ALA A 111 15.74 -26.09 -22.81
C ALA A 111 14.60 -26.43 -21.85
N ALA A 112 14.58 -27.66 -21.34
CA ALA A 112 13.68 -28.04 -20.26
C ALA A 112 14.42 -27.86 -18.91
N ILE A 113 13.79 -27.12 -18.02
CA ILE A 113 14.33 -26.64 -16.74
C ILE A 113 13.38 -27.12 -15.65
N THR A 114 13.87 -27.79 -14.61
CA THR A 114 13.01 -28.54 -13.67
C THR A 114 13.44 -28.40 -12.21
N TYR A 115 12.52 -28.72 -11.31
CA TYR A 115 12.72 -28.66 -9.87
C TYR A 115 12.95 -30.04 -9.24
N SER A 116 13.85 -30.11 -8.25
CA SER A 116 14.11 -31.32 -7.46
C SER A 116 14.43 -30.93 -6.01
N SER A 117 13.54 -31.23 -5.07
CA SER A 117 13.80 -31.01 -3.64
C SER A 117 14.61 -32.15 -3.01
N LYS A 118 15.66 -31.78 -2.26
CA LYS A 118 16.22 -32.59 -1.18
C LYS A 118 16.28 -31.72 0.06
N GLY A 119 15.58 -32.12 1.12
CA GLY A 119 15.43 -31.33 2.34
C GLY A 119 16.19 -31.89 3.54
N SER A 120 16.46 -31.03 4.51
CA SER A 120 16.87 -31.37 5.88
C SER A 120 16.57 -30.18 6.82
N SER A 121 16.50 -30.42 8.13
CA SER A 121 15.89 -29.53 9.12
C SER A 121 16.81 -29.22 10.32
N LEU A 122 16.25 -28.47 11.30
CA LEU A 122 16.59 -28.39 12.74
C LEU A 122 17.44 -27.21 13.27
N PHE A 123 17.30 -27.08 14.60
CA PHE A 123 18.05 -26.28 15.59
C PHE A 123 17.65 -24.81 15.83
N SER A 124 17.83 -24.27 17.05
CA SER A 124 16.96 -24.45 18.24
C SER A 124 17.50 -23.73 19.50
N LEU A 125 16.72 -22.82 20.10
CA LEU A 125 16.65 -22.46 21.56
C LEU A 125 17.95 -22.07 22.34
N PRO A 126 17.86 -21.53 23.60
CA PRO A 126 16.77 -20.83 24.30
C PRO A 126 17.22 -19.36 24.59
N SER A 127 17.29 -18.68 25.76
CA SER A 127 16.82 -18.85 27.17
C SER A 127 16.93 -17.54 27.99
N SER A 128 15.80 -17.03 28.53
CA SER A 128 15.68 -16.49 29.92
C SER A 128 16.44 -15.17 30.31
N SER A 129 16.13 -14.41 31.39
CA SER A 129 15.02 -14.46 32.36
C SER A 129 14.89 -13.20 33.26
N TRP A 130 13.69 -12.99 33.82
CA TRP A 130 13.34 -12.23 35.06
C TRP A 130 13.53 -10.68 35.13
N ALA A 131 12.97 -9.97 36.12
CA ALA A 131 11.54 -9.61 36.36
C ALA A 131 11.37 -8.67 37.60
N TRP A 132 10.13 -8.19 37.87
CA TRP A 132 9.62 -7.53 39.13
C TRP A 132 10.00 -6.04 39.34
N THR A 133 9.06 -5.05 39.21
CA THR A 133 8.14 -4.42 40.20
C THR A 133 8.82 -3.53 41.28
N THR A 134 8.28 -2.39 41.78
CA THR A 134 6.94 -1.73 41.68
C THR A 134 7.00 -0.27 42.21
N SER A 135 6.04 0.60 41.81
CA SER A 135 5.48 1.78 42.56
C SER A 135 6.42 2.94 42.97
N ILE A 136 6.02 4.19 43.28
CA ILE A 136 4.86 5.11 43.07
C ILE A 136 5.46 6.52 43.36
N GLY A 137 5.10 7.66 42.76
CA GLY A 137 4.14 8.00 41.70
C GLY A 137 3.77 9.50 41.79
N THR A 138 3.07 10.06 40.77
CA THR A 138 2.50 11.44 40.71
C THR A 138 3.50 12.62 40.79
N SER A 139 3.30 13.76 40.11
CA SER A 139 2.05 14.39 39.66
C SER A 139 2.07 14.91 38.20
N SER A 140 0.89 15.25 37.69
CA SER A 140 0.61 15.51 36.27
C SER A 140 0.20 16.95 35.95
N SER A 141 0.51 17.43 34.74
CA SER A 141 -0.19 18.54 34.08
C SER A 141 -0.40 18.26 32.59
N SER A 142 -1.39 17.44 32.27
CA SER A 142 -1.79 17.09 30.89
C SER A 142 -2.72 18.14 30.27
N PHE A 143 -2.44 18.56 29.04
CA PHE A 143 -3.39 19.33 28.23
C PHE A 143 -4.34 18.40 27.47
N SER A 144 -5.64 18.54 27.70
CA SER A 144 -6.67 17.64 27.17
C SER A 144 -7.14 18.06 25.77
N ILE A 145 -7.08 17.15 24.79
CA ILE A 145 -7.78 17.32 23.51
C ILE A 145 -9.26 16.94 23.67
N SER A 146 -10.01 17.91 24.17
CA SER A 146 -11.47 17.96 24.14
C SER A 146 -11.87 19.41 23.82
N SER A 147 -12.73 19.73 22.85
CA SER A 147 -13.77 18.89 22.23
C SER A 147 -14.15 19.37 20.82
N PHE A 148 -14.35 18.44 19.88
CA PHE A 148 -15.14 18.72 18.67
C PHE A 148 -16.62 18.48 18.97
N GLY A 149 -17.27 19.46 19.60
CA GLY A 149 -18.67 19.40 19.97
C GLY A 149 -19.60 19.24 18.76
N ILE A 150 -20.50 18.25 18.82
CA ILE A 150 -21.58 18.08 17.84
C ILE A 150 -22.62 19.19 18.08
N ASN A 151 -22.52 20.30 17.34
CA ASN A 151 -23.48 21.40 17.48
C ASN A 151 -24.79 21.07 16.75
N THR A 152 -25.76 20.52 17.47
CA THR A 152 -27.06 20.05 16.94
C THR A 152 -28.05 21.19 16.70
N SER A 153 -27.76 22.09 15.74
CA SER A 153 -28.69 23.15 15.33
C SER A 153 -28.45 23.70 13.91
N SER A 154 -28.70 22.89 12.88
CA SER A 154 -28.82 23.41 11.50
C SER A 154 -29.73 22.52 10.64
N PRO A 155 -30.71 23.08 9.90
CA PRO A 155 -31.64 22.27 9.11
C PRO A 155 -30.98 21.73 7.84
N TRP A 156 -30.78 20.41 7.81
CA TRP A 156 -30.61 19.57 6.62
C TRP A 156 -29.75 20.13 5.46
N ARG A 157 -28.48 20.45 5.72
CA ARG A 157 -27.48 20.41 4.65
C ARG A 157 -27.33 18.97 4.16
N ASN A 158 -27.50 18.74 2.86
CA ASN A 158 -27.30 17.43 2.24
C ASN A 158 -25.87 16.93 2.52
N PRO A 159 -25.66 15.72 3.10
CA PRO A 159 -24.31 15.20 3.38
C PRO A 159 -23.40 15.20 2.14
N ARG A 160 -23.96 15.01 0.94
CA ARG A 160 -23.22 15.04 -0.33
C ARG A 160 -22.53 16.37 -0.62
N THR A 161 -23.06 17.51 -0.16
CA THR A 161 -22.46 18.84 -0.44
C THR A 161 -21.55 19.37 0.67
N ALA A 162 -21.38 18.62 1.77
CA ALA A 162 -20.51 18.98 2.89
C ALA A 162 -19.04 18.52 2.73
N LEU A 163 -18.68 17.96 1.56
CA LEU A 163 -17.39 17.32 1.31
C LEU A 163 -16.46 18.08 0.35
N TYR A 164 -16.97 19.06 -0.41
CA TYR A 164 -16.21 19.77 -1.44
C TYR A 164 -15.60 21.07 -0.90
N PRO A 165 -14.26 21.24 -0.99
CA PRO A 165 -13.61 22.48 -0.57
C PRO A 165 -13.83 23.62 -1.59
N THR A 166 -13.81 24.86 -1.10
CA THR A 166 -13.72 26.06 -1.97
C THR A 166 -12.28 26.26 -2.42
N PHE A 167 -12.08 26.46 -3.72
CA PHE A 167 -10.76 26.63 -4.32
C PHE A 167 -10.40 28.10 -4.52
N ALA A 168 -9.10 28.42 -4.47
CA ALA A 168 -8.58 29.69 -4.95
C ALA A 168 -8.67 29.82 -6.48
N SER A 169 -8.71 28.70 -7.21
CA SER A 169 -8.90 28.69 -8.66
C SER A 169 -10.37 28.67 -9.06
N GLU A 170 -10.79 29.70 -9.78
CA GLU A 170 -12.14 29.81 -10.34
C GLU A 170 -12.49 28.64 -11.29
N LYS A 171 -11.50 28.10 -12.02
CA LYS A 171 -11.69 26.89 -12.86
C LYS A 171 -12.06 25.67 -12.01
N MET A 172 -11.44 25.51 -10.84
CA MET A 172 -11.71 24.39 -9.93
C MET A 172 -13.08 24.57 -9.24
N ASN A 173 -13.46 25.81 -8.87
CA ASN A 173 -14.81 26.11 -8.38
C ASN A 173 -15.89 25.82 -9.43
N ARG A 174 -15.65 26.12 -10.72
CA ARG A 174 -16.56 25.73 -11.82
C ARG A 174 -16.66 24.21 -11.97
N ALA A 175 -15.54 23.49 -11.89
CA ALA A 175 -15.53 22.02 -11.94
C ALA A 175 -16.37 21.39 -10.81
N VAL A 176 -16.18 21.85 -9.56
CA VAL A 176 -17.00 21.41 -8.41
C VAL A 176 -18.47 21.79 -8.59
N SER A 177 -18.77 23.00 -9.06
CA SER A 177 -20.15 23.46 -9.27
C SER A 177 -20.88 22.59 -10.30
N ASN A 178 -20.21 22.21 -11.40
CA ASN A 178 -20.72 21.27 -12.38
C ASN A 178 -20.95 19.89 -11.75
N LEU A 179 -19.93 19.28 -11.13
CA LEU A 179 -20.06 17.98 -10.46
C LEU A 179 -21.22 17.96 -9.45
N VAL A 180 -21.39 19.01 -8.63
CA VAL A 180 -22.51 19.16 -7.70
C VAL A 180 -23.84 19.26 -8.42
N LYS A 181 -23.94 19.99 -9.54
CA LYS A 181 -25.14 20.08 -10.37
C LYS A 181 -25.49 18.72 -10.97
N ASP A 182 -24.51 17.97 -11.45
CA ASP A 182 -24.71 16.69 -12.13
C ASP A 182 -25.12 15.61 -11.11
N LEU A 183 -24.45 15.54 -9.96
CA LEU A 183 -24.84 14.74 -8.79
C LEU A 183 -26.27 15.03 -8.31
N ASN A 184 -26.67 16.30 -8.29
CA ASN A 184 -28.03 16.70 -7.94
C ASN A 184 -29.04 16.27 -9.01
N THR A 185 -28.71 16.43 -10.29
CA THR A 185 -29.56 16.07 -11.44
C THR A 185 -29.85 14.57 -11.44
N GLU A 186 -28.82 13.73 -11.30
CA GLU A 186 -29.00 12.28 -11.20
C GLU A 186 -29.70 11.86 -9.89
N SER A 187 -29.51 12.57 -8.77
CA SER A 187 -30.32 12.34 -7.56
C SER A 187 -31.82 12.65 -7.72
N VAL A 188 -32.20 13.42 -8.75
CA VAL A 188 -33.60 13.62 -9.15
C VAL A 188 -34.05 12.52 -10.11
N LEU A 189 -33.24 12.17 -11.11
CA LEU A 189 -33.56 11.11 -12.09
C LEU A 189 -33.80 9.75 -11.44
N ARG A 190 -33.09 9.41 -10.36
CA ARG A 190 -33.30 8.14 -9.63
C ARG A 190 -34.61 8.04 -8.86
N ARG A 191 -35.24 9.17 -8.51
CA ARG A 191 -36.55 9.15 -7.79
C ARG A 191 -37.69 8.57 -8.63
N GLY A 192 -37.46 8.30 -9.92
CA GLY A 192 -38.36 7.57 -10.81
C GLY A 192 -37.78 6.26 -11.37
N LYS A 193 -36.68 5.73 -10.82
CA LYS A 193 -36.14 4.41 -11.19
C LYS A 193 -36.64 3.31 -10.25
N GLU A 194 -36.57 2.07 -10.71
CA GLU A 194 -36.83 0.87 -9.92
C GLU A 194 -35.77 0.70 -8.81
N ARG A 195 -36.14 0.11 -7.68
CA ARG A 195 -35.30 0.11 -6.47
C ARG A 195 -34.15 -0.91 -6.57
N ASP A 196 -32.93 -0.47 -6.27
CA ASP A 196 -31.80 -1.37 -6.06
C ASP A 196 -31.91 -2.05 -4.67
N GLU A 197 -32.66 -3.15 -4.61
CA GLU A 197 -32.89 -3.90 -3.36
C GLU A 197 -31.60 -4.52 -2.78
N LYS A 198 -30.58 -4.74 -3.62
CA LYS A 198 -29.28 -5.26 -3.16
C LYS A 198 -28.49 -4.15 -2.47
N LEU A 199 -28.45 -2.95 -3.04
CA LEU A 199 -27.88 -1.77 -2.39
C LEU A 199 -28.62 -1.40 -1.10
N GLU A 200 -29.96 -1.45 -1.08
CA GLU A 200 -30.75 -1.25 0.15
C GLU A 200 -30.32 -2.24 1.26
N ARG A 201 -30.10 -3.52 0.91
CA ARG A 201 -29.64 -4.56 1.84
C ARG A 201 -28.24 -4.29 2.37
N THR A 202 -27.31 -3.84 1.52
CA THR A 202 -25.92 -3.49 1.89
C THR A 202 -25.87 -2.23 2.76
N GLU A 203 -26.61 -1.18 2.41
CA GLU A 203 -26.74 0.03 3.24
C GLU A 203 -27.40 -0.25 4.60
N ALA A 204 -28.41 -1.12 4.65
CA ALA A 204 -28.98 -1.60 5.91
C ALA A 204 -27.96 -2.40 6.75
N GLY A 205 -27.06 -3.16 6.11
CA GLY A 205 -25.92 -3.81 6.76
C GLY A 205 -24.96 -2.80 7.39
N LEU A 206 -24.53 -1.79 6.61
CA LEU A 206 -23.68 -0.70 7.07
C LEU A 206 -24.34 0.18 8.15
N ALA A 207 -25.67 0.34 8.12
CA ALA A 207 -26.43 1.02 9.17
C ALA A 207 -26.41 0.24 10.50
N ARG A 208 -26.56 -1.09 10.45
CA ARG A 208 -26.39 -1.97 11.63
C ARG A 208 -24.95 -1.95 12.15
N ALA A 209 -23.95 -2.02 11.28
CA ALA A 209 -22.54 -1.89 11.67
C ALA A 209 -22.25 -0.55 12.37
N ARG A 210 -22.73 0.57 11.80
CA ARG A 210 -22.65 1.91 12.42
C ARG A 210 -23.27 1.97 13.82
N ALA A 211 -24.39 1.28 14.06
CA ALA A 211 -24.99 1.19 15.40
C ALA A 211 -24.08 0.41 16.35
N LEU A 212 -23.73 -0.84 15.99
CA LEU A 212 -22.93 -1.76 16.80
C LEU A 212 -21.51 -1.27 17.13
N ILE A 213 -21.00 -0.26 16.42
CA ILE A 213 -19.74 0.46 16.70
C ILE A 213 -19.97 1.62 17.70
N ARG A 214 -21.08 2.37 17.57
CA ARG A 214 -21.46 3.43 18.53
C ARG A 214 -21.79 2.84 19.90
N ASP A 215 -22.51 1.73 19.95
CA ASP A 215 -22.92 1.09 21.21
C ASP A 215 -21.69 0.70 22.05
N ALA A 216 -20.62 0.22 21.40
CA ALA A 216 -19.33 -0.09 22.02
C ALA A 216 -18.53 1.14 22.51
N THR A 217 -19.03 2.36 22.30
CA THR A 217 -18.50 3.58 22.93
C THR A 217 -19.09 3.77 24.34
N ILE A 218 -20.31 3.28 24.57
CA ILE A 218 -21.08 3.41 25.82
C ILE A 218 -20.73 2.24 26.75
N ASP A 219 -20.73 1.02 26.21
CA ASP A 219 -20.68 -0.24 26.95
C ASP A 219 -19.24 -0.66 27.39
N GLN A 220 -18.47 0.29 27.90
CA GLN A 220 -17.07 0.06 28.34
C GLN A 220 -16.95 -0.84 29.58
N SER A 221 -18.08 -1.13 30.26
CA SER A 221 -18.15 -1.89 31.52
C SER A 221 -18.83 -3.27 31.41
N SER A 222 -19.47 -3.62 30.29
CA SER A 222 -20.18 -4.89 30.10
C SER A 222 -19.23 -6.03 29.69
N SER A 223 -18.21 -6.26 30.50
CA SER A 223 -17.00 -7.07 30.23
C SER A 223 -17.19 -8.60 30.14
N SER A 224 -18.39 -9.10 29.81
CA SER A 224 -18.74 -10.52 29.81
C SER A 224 -18.51 -11.27 28.47
N SER A 225 -18.07 -10.59 27.41
CA SER A 225 -17.51 -11.21 26.19
C SER A 225 -16.55 -10.23 25.49
N ARG A 226 -15.46 -10.63 24.81
CA ARG A 226 -15.16 -11.90 24.13
C ARG A 226 -13.71 -12.34 24.36
N GLN A 227 -13.46 -13.64 24.25
CA GLN A 227 -12.12 -14.16 23.98
C GLN A 227 -11.88 -14.08 22.46
N ASP A 228 -11.23 -13.02 21.98
CA ASP A 228 -10.52 -13.10 20.70
C ASP A 228 -9.18 -13.80 21.00
N PRO A 229 -8.89 -14.96 20.39
CA PRO A 229 -7.75 -15.80 20.77
C PRO A 229 -6.40 -15.31 20.21
N ASP A 230 -6.42 -14.31 19.32
CA ASP A 230 -5.25 -13.83 18.57
C ASP A 230 -4.86 -12.41 18.98
N TYR A 231 -5.75 -11.41 18.81
CA TYR A 231 -5.46 -10.07 19.31
C TYR A 231 -6.69 -9.27 19.76
N ILE A 232 -6.56 -8.70 20.96
CA ILE A 232 -7.45 -7.67 21.50
C ILE A 232 -6.62 -6.39 21.65
N PRO A 233 -6.86 -5.34 20.85
CA PRO A 233 -6.35 -3.99 21.09
C PRO A 233 -6.53 -3.55 22.55
N ARG A 234 -5.44 -3.11 23.19
CA ARG A 234 -5.38 -2.63 24.58
C ARG A 234 -4.33 -1.53 24.72
N GLY A 235 -4.42 -0.73 25.78
CA GLY A 235 -3.46 0.33 26.09
C GLY A 235 -3.68 1.63 25.30
N ASP A 236 -2.97 2.68 25.71
CA ASP A 236 -3.26 4.07 25.35
C ASP A 236 -2.78 4.47 23.94
N ILE A 237 -2.17 3.54 23.19
CA ILE A 237 -1.80 3.71 21.77
C ILE A 237 -3.01 3.77 20.82
N TYR A 238 -4.22 3.48 21.31
CA TYR A 238 -5.47 3.59 20.56
C TYR A 238 -6.31 4.75 21.08
N ARG A 239 -6.99 5.48 20.18
CA ARG A 239 -7.95 6.53 20.58
C ARG A 239 -9.15 5.96 21.35
N ASN A 240 -9.60 4.77 20.96
CA ASN A 240 -10.51 3.93 21.74
C ASN A 240 -10.31 2.47 21.29
N ALA A 241 -9.65 1.68 22.12
CA ALA A 241 -9.29 0.30 21.79
C ALA A 241 -10.52 -0.62 21.59
N PHE A 242 -11.59 -0.42 22.38
CA PHE A 242 -12.82 -1.21 22.30
C PHE A 242 -13.61 -0.93 21.01
N VAL A 243 -13.78 0.34 20.66
CA VAL A 243 -14.45 0.77 19.42
C VAL A 243 -13.64 0.35 18.19
N PHE A 244 -12.31 0.43 18.26
CA PHE A 244 -11.43 -0.08 17.20
C PHE A 244 -11.58 -1.60 17.03
N HIS A 245 -11.42 -2.40 18.09
CA HIS A 245 -11.61 -3.86 18.04
C HIS A 245 -13.00 -4.24 17.51
N ARG A 246 -14.06 -3.56 17.98
CA ARG A 246 -15.43 -3.80 17.51
C ARG A 246 -15.61 -3.49 16.02
N SER A 247 -15.09 -2.35 15.55
CA SER A 247 -15.15 -1.94 14.15
C SER A 247 -14.34 -2.88 13.25
N TYR A 248 -13.19 -3.33 13.73
CA TYR A 248 -12.31 -4.28 13.05
C TYR A 248 -12.94 -5.67 12.90
N VAL A 249 -13.48 -6.26 13.98
CA VAL A 249 -14.17 -7.56 13.90
C VAL A 249 -15.40 -7.49 12.99
N LEU A 250 -16.13 -6.37 12.96
CA LEU A 250 -17.23 -6.14 12.03
C LEU A 250 -16.75 -6.02 10.57
N MET A 251 -15.56 -5.48 10.31
CA MET A 251 -14.94 -5.49 8.99
C MET A 251 -14.65 -6.92 8.53
N GLU A 252 -13.96 -7.74 9.34
CA GLU A 252 -13.62 -9.13 9.00
C GLU A 252 -14.85 -9.99 8.64
N HIS A 253 -15.99 -9.75 9.32
CA HIS A 253 -17.20 -10.54 9.10
C HIS A 253 -18.10 -10.03 7.96
N LEU A 254 -17.96 -8.78 7.52
CA LEU A 254 -18.91 -8.14 6.59
C LEU A 254 -18.26 -7.58 5.32
N PHE A 255 -17.04 -7.05 5.42
CA PHE A 255 -16.47 -6.20 4.38
C PHE A 255 -16.07 -7.00 3.14
N LYS A 256 -16.63 -6.63 1.99
CA LYS A 256 -16.33 -7.23 0.69
C LYS A 256 -15.94 -6.18 -0.33
N ILE A 257 -14.92 -6.52 -1.12
CA ILE A 257 -14.29 -5.65 -2.11
C ILE A 257 -14.40 -6.35 -3.46
N PHE A 258 -15.05 -5.71 -4.43
CA PHE A 258 -14.91 -6.14 -5.82
C PHE A 258 -13.64 -5.50 -6.40
N VAL A 259 -12.84 -6.26 -7.13
CA VAL A 259 -11.72 -5.75 -7.91
C VAL A 259 -12.16 -5.77 -9.37
N TYR A 260 -12.09 -4.63 -10.06
CA TYR A 260 -12.31 -4.61 -11.50
C TYR A 260 -11.18 -5.37 -12.20
N GLU A 261 -11.53 -6.28 -13.12
CA GLU A 261 -10.59 -7.16 -13.84
C GLU A 261 -10.12 -6.51 -15.17
N GLU A 262 -10.19 -5.19 -15.26
CA GLU A 262 -9.89 -4.41 -16.46
C GLU A 262 -8.49 -3.78 -16.41
N GLY A 263 -7.86 -3.71 -17.58
CA GLY A 263 -6.59 -3.00 -17.79
C GLY A 263 -5.37 -3.92 -17.78
N ASP A 264 -4.41 -3.61 -18.66
CA ASP A 264 -3.30 -4.50 -18.95
C ASP A 264 -2.12 -4.38 -17.98
N LEU A 265 -1.46 -5.52 -17.73
CA LEU A 265 -0.14 -5.55 -17.11
C LEU A 265 0.86 -4.78 -18.00
N PRO A 266 1.83 -4.05 -17.41
CA PRO A 266 2.13 -3.96 -15.98
C PRO A 266 1.46 -2.77 -15.27
N LEU A 267 0.55 -2.05 -15.93
CA LEU A 267 -0.01 -0.77 -15.45
C LEU A 267 -1.14 -0.95 -14.43
N PHE A 268 -1.89 -2.05 -14.57
CA PHE A 268 -2.97 -2.48 -13.71
C PHE A 268 -2.60 -3.82 -13.05
N HIS A 269 -3.23 -4.14 -11.90
CA HIS A 269 -3.04 -5.36 -11.11
C HIS A 269 -1.59 -5.64 -10.63
N ASN A 270 -0.69 -4.67 -10.79
CA ASN A 270 0.74 -4.83 -10.52
C ASN A 270 1.36 -3.49 -10.08
N GLY A 271 2.39 -3.55 -9.23
CA GLY A 271 3.10 -2.37 -8.74
C GLY A 271 4.46 -2.72 -8.11
N PRO A 272 5.27 -1.71 -7.78
CA PRO A 272 6.57 -1.92 -7.14
C PRO A 272 6.37 -2.51 -5.74
N CYS A 273 6.95 -3.68 -5.49
CA CYS A 273 6.96 -4.33 -4.17
C CYS A 273 8.25 -4.04 -3.37
N LYS A 274 9.02 -3.02 -3.78
CA LYS A 274 10.30 -2.63 -3.18
C LYS A 274 10.44 -1.09 -3.11
N ASP A 275 11.45 -0.65 -2.36
CA ASP A 275 11.76 0.75 -2.08
C ASP A 275 10.57 1.52 -1.48
N ILE A 276 10.58 2.86 -1.54
CA ILE A 276 9.59 3.76 -0.91
C ILE A 276 8.16 3.63 -1.44
N TYR A 277 7.96 2.94 -2.56
CA TYR A 277 6.64 2.69 -3.13
C TYR A 277 6.13 1.26 -2.84
N SER A 278 6.86 0.47 -2.05
CA SER A 278 6.56 -0.96 -1.81
C SER A 278 5.12 -1.22 -1.35
N THR A 279 4.55 -0.34 -0.52
CA THR A 279 3.15 -0.42 -0.05
C THR A 279 2.13 -0.46 -1.21
N GLU A 280 2.41 0.18 -2.35
CA GLU A 280 1.52 0.21 -3.52
C GLU A 280 1.47 -1.16 -4.21
N GLY A 281 2.62 -1.73 -4.58
CA GLY A 281 2.69 -3.05 -5.20
C GLY A 281 2.27 -4.18 -4.28
N ILE A 282 2.62 -4.10 -2.99
CA ILE A 282 2.22 -5.10 -1.99
C ILE A 282 0.71 -5.08 -1.79
N PHE A 283 0.07 -3.91 -1.72
CA PHE A 283 -1.38 -3.86 -1.62
C PHE A 283 -2.08 -4.43 -2.87
N LEU A 284 -1.57 -4.12 -4.07
CA LEU A 284 -2.07 -4.69 -5.33
C LEU A 284 -1.94 -6.23 -5.34
N SER A 285 -0.75 -6.75 -5.08
CA SER A 285 -0.47 -8.21 -5.02
C SER A 285 -1.33 -8.94 -3.97
N LEU A 286 -1.54 -8.33 -2.80
CA LEU A 286 -2.40 -8.89 -1.76
C LEU A 286 -3.90 -8.80 -2.09
N MET A 287 -4.36 -7.81 -2.86
CA MET A 287 -5.71 -7.80 -3.40
C MET A 287 -5.93 -8.88 -4.48
N GLU A 288 -4.87 -9.30 -5.18
CA GLU A 288 -4.92 -10.45 -6.08
C GLU A 288 -4.95 -11.79 -5.35
N THR A 289 -4.12 -11.96 -4.30
CA THR A 289 -3.89 -13.25 -3.65
C THR A 289 -4.74 -13.51 -2.39
N ALA A 290 -5.04 -12.49 -1.57
CA ALA A 290 -5.71 -12.65 -0.28
C ALA A 290 -7.24 -12.60 -0.40
N THR A 291 -7.85 -13.74 -0.78
CA THR A 291 -9.28 -13.86 -1.12
C THR A 291 -10.29 -13.61 0.02
N HIS A 292 -9.86 -13.31 1.24
CA HIS A 292 -10.77 -13.14 2.39
C HIS A 292 -11.70 -11.92 2.23
N PHE A 293 -11.16 -10.79 1.78
CA PHE A 293 -11.92 -9.55 1.56
C PHE A 293 -12.41 -9.37 0.12
N ARG A 294 -11.76 -9.99 -0.88
CA ARG A 294 -12.22 -9.95 -2.27
C ARG A 294 -13.53 -10.73 -2.44
N THR A 295 -14.43 -10.22 -3.28
CA THR A 295 -15.55 -10.99 -3.84
C THR A 295 -15.49 -10.95 -5.36
N ARG A 296 -16.04 -11.99 -6.00
CA ARG A 296 -16.26 -12.05 -7.46
C ARG A 296 -17.69 -11.65 -7.84
N ASP A 297 -18.62 -11.53 -6.89
CA ASP A 297 -19.93 -10.94 -7.12
C ASP A 297 -19.89 -9.44 -6.78
N PRO A 298 -19.95 -8.53 -7.78
CA PRO A 298 -19.96 -7.09 -7.53
C PRO A 298 -21.21 -6.60 -6.78
N GLU A 299 -22.22 -7.44 -6.58
CA GLU A 299 -23.43 -7.13 -5.84
C GLU A 299 -23.32 -7.39 -4.33
N GLU A 300 -22.36 -8.22 -3.90
CA GLU A 300 -21.98 -8.36 -2.48
C GLU A 300 -21.01 -7.26 -2.03
N ALA A 301 -20.45 -6.50 -2.98
CA ALA A 301 -19.39 -5.55 -2.74
C ALA A 301 -19.86 -4.34 -1.91
N HIS A 302 -19.08 -4.02 -0.88
CA HIS A 302 -19.23 -2.81 -0.09
C HIS A 302 -18.44 -1.64 -0.71
N VAL A 303 -17.32 -1.95 -1.37
CA VAL A 303 -16.51 -1.01 -2.17
C VAL A 303 -15.95 -1.70 -3.43
N TYR A 304 -15.54 -0.88 -4.40
CA TYR A 304 -14.95 -1.32 -5.67
C TYR A 304 -13.52 -0.77 -5.82
N PHE A 305 -12.54 -1.64 -6.04
CA PHE A 305 -11.13 -1.27 -6.16
C PHE A 305 -10.74 -0.98 -7.62
N LEU A 306 -10.00 0.10 -7.83
CA LEU A 306 -9.38 0.49 -9.11
C LEU A 306 -7.89 0.09 -9.06
N PRO A 307 -7.49 -1.05 -9.65
CA PRO A 307 -6.16 -1.64 -9.42
C PRO A 307 -5.05 -1.04 -10.31
N PHE A 308 -5.11 0.25 -10.64
CA PHE A 308 -4.05 0.93 -11.40
C PHE A 308 -2.91 1.36 -10.47
N SER A 309 -1.65 1.17 -10.89
CA SER A 309 -0.49 1.73 -10.20
C SER A 309 -0.08 3.05 -10.83
N VAL A 310 0.01 4.09 -10.01
CA VAL A 310 0.53 5.41 -10.44
C VAL A 310 2.02 5.33 -10.73
N VAL A 311 2.77 4.48 -10.01
CA VAL A 311 4.19 4.23 -10.32
C VAL A 311 4.36 3.54 -11.66
N MET A 312 3.66 2.43 -11.93
CA MET A 312 3.87 1.66 -13.17
C MET A 312 3.47 2.47 -14.41
N ILE A 313 2.40 3.28 -14.35
CA ILE A 313 2.01 4.20 -15.42
C ILE A 313 3.13 5.22 -15.72
N LEU A 314 3.81 5.74 -14.69
CA LEU A 314 4.90 6.68 -14.90
C LEU A 314 6.18 5.99 -15.37
N GLU A 315 6.56 4.84 -14.79
CA GLU A 315 7.73 4.05 -15.20
C GLU A 315 7.68 3.67 -16.69
N HIS A 316 6.49 3.30 -17.20
CA HIS A 316 6.33 2.76 -18.55
C HIS A 316 5.91 3.78 -19.61
N LEU A 317 5.21 4.87 -19.23
CA LEU A 317 4.60 5.81 -20.19
C LEU A 317 4.98 7.29 -19.99
N PHE A 318 5.71 7.66 -18.93
CA PHE A 318 6.15 9.04 -18.74
C PHE A 318 7.49 9.32 -19.44
N ASP A 319 7.44 9.94 -20.61
CA ASP A 319 8.64 10.39 -21.32
C ASP A 319 9.43 11.41 -20.47
N PRO A 320 10.72 11.16 -20.15
CA PRO A 320 11.50 12.01 -19.24
C PRO A 320 11.95 13.35 -19.86
N ILE A 321 11.86 13.51 -21.18
CA ILE A 321 12.25 14.71 -21.92
C ILE A 321 11.03 15.60 -22.20
N ILE A 322 9.96 15.01 -22.75
CA ILE A 322 8.68 15.68 -23.04
C ILE A 322 7.94 16.01 -21.73
N ARG A 323 8.04 15.12 -20.74
CA ARG A 323 7.48 15.26 -19.39
C ARG A 323 5.97 15.47 -19.35
N ASP A 324 5.24 14.86 -20.30
CA ASP A 324 3.79 14.99 -20.41
C ASP A 324 3.06 14.29 -19.24
N LYS A 325 2.61 15.10 -18.28
CA LYS A 325 1.82 14.63 -17.14
C LYS A 325 0.39 14.22 -17.50
N ALA A 326 -0.12 14.62 -18.68
CA ALA A 326 -1.46 14.24 -19.13
C ALA A 326 -1.57 12.76 -19.51
N VAL A 327 -0.45 12.01 -19.57
CA VAL A 327 -0.47 10.54 -19.70
C VAL A 327 -1.28 9.87 -18.59
N LEU A 328 -1.18 10.35 -17.34
CA LEU A 328 -2.02 9.90 -16.23
C LEU A 328 -3.51 10.10 -16.52
N GLY A 329 -3.86 11.27 -17.08
CA GLY A 329 -5.24 11.63 -17.39
C GLY A 329 -5.85 10.84 -18.54
N ARG A 330 -5.03 10.44 -19.53
CA ARG A 330 -5.47 9.53 -20.59
C ARG A 330 -5.73 8.14 -20.02
N VAL A 331 -4.72 7.49 -19.44
CA VAL A 331 -4.84 6.11 -18.92
C VAL A 331 -5.96 5.97 -17.89
N ILE A 332 -6.04 6.87 -16.90
CA ILE A 332 -7.05 6.80 -15.83
C ILE A 332 -8.44 7.24 -16.32
N GLY A 333 -8.49 8.20 -17.27
CA GLY A 333 -9.75 8.64 -17.90
C GLY A 333 -10.38 7.55 -18.76
N ASP A 334 -9.60 6.96 -19.66
CA ASP A 334 -10.02 5.87 -20.54
C ASP A 334 -10.41 4.61 -19.73
N TYR A 335 -9.68 4.33 -18.65
CA TYR A 335 -10.01 3.27 -17.71
C TYR A 335 -11.35 3.49 -16.98
N VAL A 336 -11.55 4.68 -16.39
CA VAL A 336 -12.82 5.03 -15.73
C VAL A 336 -13.97 5.03 -16.73
N HIS A 337 -13.77 5.50 -17.96
CA HIS A 337 -14.76 5.43 -19.02
C HIS A 337 -15.12 3.97 -19.37
N THR A 338 -14.13 3.07 -19.41
CA THR A 338 -14.33 1.64 -19.68
C THR A 338 -15.20 0.99 -18.60
N ILE A 339 -14.84 1.09 -17.31
CA ILE A 339 -15.61 0.47 -16.22
C ILE A 339 -16.99 1.10 -16.03
N SER A 340 -17.14 2.41 -16.26
CA SER A 340 -18.44 3.11 -16.16
C SER A 340 -19.37 2.87 -17.35
N THR A 341 -18.83 2.40 -18.48
CA THR A 341 -19.63 1.93 -19.63
C THR A 341 -19.99 0.44 -19.48
N LYS A 342 -19.07 -0.37 -18.95
CA LYS A 342 -19.24 -1.82 -18.78
C LYS A 342 -20.10 -2.22 -17.58
N TYR A 343 -20.09 -1.45 -16.49
CA TYR A 343 -20.77 -1.79 -15.23
C TYR A 343 -21.63 -0.65 -14.67
N PRO A 344 -22.77 -0.96 -14.01
CA PRO A 344 -23.62 0.06 -13.41
C PRO A 344 -23.02 0.74 -12.17
N TYR A 345 -22.10 0.08 -11.47
CA TYR A 345 -21.69 0.46 -10.10
C TYR A 345 -21.01 1.83 -10.01
N TRP A 346 -20.18 2.21 -11.00
CA TRP A 346 -19.59 3.54 -11.04
C TRP A 346 -20.67 4.63 -11.09
N ASN A 347 -21.64 4.49 -12.00
CA ASN A 347 -22.74 5.43 -12.19
C ASN A 347 -23.76 5.38 -11.04
N ARG A 348 -23.85 4.24 -10.33
CA ARG A 348 -24.64 4.07 -9.09
C ARG A 348 -24.11 4.93 -7.94
N SER A 349 -22.84 5.32 -7.93
CA SER A 349 -22.26 6.12 -6.83
C SER A 349 -21.54 7.40 -7.24
N PHE A 350 -21.32 7.63 -8.54
CA PHE A 350 -20.32 8.59 -9.06
C PHE A 350 -18.93 8.33 -8.46
N GLY A 351 -18.59 7.05 -8.37
CA GLY A 351 -17.37 6.57 -7.75
C GLY A 351 -17.33 6.64 -6.22
N ALA A 352 -18.40 6.99 -5.50
CA ALA A 352 -18.34 7.22 -4.04
C ALA A 352 -18.01 5.96 -3.20
N ASP A 353 -18.44 4.78 -3.64
CA ASP A 353 -18.03 3.47 -3.08
C ASP A 353 -16.79 2.89 -3.80
N HIS A 354 -16.14 3.65 -4.67
CA HIS A 354 -14.92 3.23 -5.36
C HIS A 354 -13.69 3.78 -4.66
N PHE A 355 -12.57 3.04 -4.74
CA PHE A 355 -11.29 3.48 -4.21
C PHE A 355 -10.10 3.14 -5.09
N MET A 356 -9.05 3.95 -4.97
CA MET A 356 -7.71 3.71 -5.52
C MET A 356 -6.68 3.81 -4.41
N LEU A 357 -5.51 3.20 -4.59
CA LEU A 357 -4.36 3.34 -3.70
C LEU A 357 -3.14 3.84 -4.47
N SER A 358 -2.40 4.80 -3.91
CA SER A 358 -1.16 5.32 -4.50
C SER A 358 -0.22 5.82 -3.41
N CYS A 359 1.04 5.39 -3.49
CA CYS A 359 2.13 5.93 -2.69
C CYS A 359 3.14 6.75 -3.49
N HIS A 360 3.03 6.78 -4.83
CA HIS A 360 3.67 7.81 -5.63
C HIS A 360 3.19 9.23 -5.23
N ASP A 361 4.10 10.22 -5.25
CA ASP A 361 3.83 11.62 -4.91
C ASP A 361 2.75 12.25 -5.81
N TRP A 362 2.62 11.76 -7.05
CA TRP A 362 1.58 12.21 -7.98
C TRP A 362 0.22 11.52 -7.82
N GLY A 363 0.00 10.68 -6.81
CA GLY A 363 -1.33 10.09 -6.53
C GLY A 363 -2.49 11.11 -6.50
N PRO A 364 -2.38 12.24 -5.76
CA PRO A 364 -3.35 13.33 -5.82
C PRO A 364 -3.55 13.90 -7.24
N ARG A 365 -2.46 14.06 -8.01
CA ARG A 365 -2.50 14.55 -9.40
C ARG A 365 -3.10 13.54 -10.38
N ALA A 366 -2.85 12.26 -10.20
CA ALA A 366 -3.39 11.19 -11.02
C ALA A 366 -4.91 11.18 -10.96
N THR A 367 -5.47 11.27 -9.75
CA THR A 367 -6.92 11.37 -9.56
C THR A 367 -7.53 12.68 -10.08
N TRP A 368 -6.78 13.80 -10.15
CA TRP A 368 -7.33 15.11 -10.56
C TRP A 368 -7.96 15.14 -11.96
N TYR A 369 -7.46 14.32 -12.89
CA TYR A 369 -7.94 14.27 -14.27
C TYR A 369 -9.37 13.71 -14.41
N VAL A 370 -9.85 12.96 -13.43
CA VAL A 370 -11.23 12.45 -13.36
C VAL A 370 -11.87 13.05 -12.10
N HIS A 371 -12.77 14.02 -12.26
CA HIS A 371 -13.22 14.83 -11.13
C HIS A 371 -14.02 14.02 -10.10
N GLU A 372 -14.80 13.03 -10.52
CA GLU A 372 -15.47 12.04 -9.67
C GLU A 372 -14.47 11.29 -8.78
N LEU A 373 -13.36 10.82 -9.37
CA LEU A 373 -12.29 10.10 -8.68
C LEU A 373 -11.54 10.99 -7.67
N TYR A 374 -11.35 12.27 -7.99
CA TYR A 374 -10.73 13.24 -7.09
C TYR A 374 -11.65 13.61 -5.90
N PHE A 375 -12.90 13.96 -6.22
CA PHE A 375 -13.82 14.63 -5.29
C PHE A 375 -14.76 13.68 -4.54
N THR A 376 -15.12 12.54 -5.12
CA THR A 376 -16.21 11.67 -4.66
C THR A 376 -15.69 10.30 -4.20
N SER A 377 -14.76 9.68 -4.94
CA SER A 377 -14.14 8.40 -4.57
C SER A 377 -13.22 8.49 -3.35
N ILE A 378 -12.98 7.35 -2.70
CA ILE A 378 -12.04 7.18 -1.59
C ILE A 378 -10.62 7.09 -2.17
N ARG A 379 -9.71 7.98 -1.77
CA ARG A 379 -8.30 7.89 -2.18
C ARG A 379 -7.46 7.41 -0.99
N ALA A 380 -6.82 6.24 -1.13
CA ALA A 380 -5.86 5.73 -0.18
C ALA A 380 -4.46 6.21 -0.58
N LEU A 381 -3.90 7.19 0.14
CA LEU A 381 -2.70 7.91 -0.28
C LEU A 381 -1.62 7.89 0.78
N CYS A 382 -0.37 7.61 0.39
CA CYS A 382 0.78 7.95 1.25
C CYS A 382 0.95 9.48 1.35
N ASN A 383 0.80 10.20 0.22
CA ASN A 383 0.86 11.67 0.17
C ASN A 383 -0.43 12.34 0.68
N ALA A 384 -0.70 12.19 1.98
CA ALA A 384 -1.94 12.64 2.64
C ALA A 384 -1.90 14.13 3.06
N ASN A 385 -1.69 15.04 2.10
CA ASN A 385 -1.54 16.48 2.33
C ASN A 385 -2.88 17.24 2.26
N ILE A 386 -3.35 17.80 3.38
CA ILE A 386 -4.59 18.60 3.44
C ILE A 386 -4.50 19.85 2.55
N SER A 387 -3.30 20.45 2.39
CA SER A 387 -3.13 21.62 1.51
C SER A 387 -3.21 21.28 0.01
N GLU A 388 -3.15 19.99 -0.34
CA GLU A 388 -3.47 19.45 -1.68
C GLU A 388 -4.85 18.77 -1.70
N PHE A 389 -5.75 19.22 -0.82
CA PHE A 389 -7.15 18.80 -0.76
C PHE A 389 -7.34 17.31 -0.46
N PHE A 390 -6.42 16.69 0.30
CA PHE A 390 -6.71 15.45 1.02
C PHE A 390 -7.79 15.73 2.09
N ASN A 391 -8.91 15.00 2.03
CA ASN A 391 -10.03 15.17 2.93
C ASN A 391 -10.13 13.93 3.86
N PRO A 392 -9.69 13.99 5.13
CA PRO A 392 -9.62 12.81 6.00
C PRO A 392 -10.97 12.10 6.28
N ARG A 393 -12.11 12.74 5.95
CA ARG A 393 -13.44 12.11 6.03
C ARG A 393 -13.75 11.18 4.85
N LYS A 394 -13.10 11.40 3.70
CA LYS A 394 -13.30 10.71 2.41
C LYS A 394 -12.09 9.88 1.99
N ASP A 395 -10.88 10.39 2.25
CA ASP A 395 -9.60 9.81 1.87
C ASP A 395 -8.97 9.10 3.08
N ALA A 396 -8.09 8.14 2.81
CA ALA A 396 -7.37 7.36 3.83
C ALA A 396 -5.86 7.61 3.74
N SER A 397 -5.19 7.79 4.90
CA SER A 397 -3.74 7.99 4.95
C SER A 397 -3.02 6.66 5.20
N ILE A 398 -2.01 6.40 4.38
CA ILE A 398 -1.36 5.10 4.20
C ILE A 398 0.13 5.23 4.53
N PRO A 399 0.77 4.25 5.18
CA PRO A 399 2.20 4.31 5.45
C PRO A 399 3.04 4.12 4.19
N ASP A 400 3.94 5.09 3.97
CA ASP A 400 5.13 4.96 3.15
C ASP A 400 6.09 3.98 3.86
N ILE A 401 6.44 2.88 3.19
CA ILE A 401 7.33 1.84 3.72
C ILE A 401 8.43 1.57 2.70
N ASN A 402 9.68 1.61 3.17
CA ASN A 402 10.89 1.45 2.37
C ASN A 402 11.44 0.02 2.51
N LEU A 403 10.95 -0.92 1.68
CA LEU A 403 11.39 -2.32 1.71
C LEU A 403 12.45 -2.60 0.65
N ARG A 404 13.73 -2.63 1.05
CA ARG A 404 14.87 -2.84 0.11
C ARG A 404 14.87 -4.25 -0.50
N THR A 405 14.53 -5.26 0.30
CA THR A 405 14.45 -6.68 -0.08
C THR A 405 13.09 -7.06 -0.67
N GLY A 406 12.03 -6.36 -0.24
CA GLY A 406 10.62 -6.73 -0.43
C GLY A 406 9.97 -7.34 0.83
N ASP A 407 10.72 -7.50 1.91
CA ASP A 407 10.26 -8.02 3.20
C ASP A 407 10.77 -7.15 4.37
N THR A 408 10.32 -7.46 5.59
CA THR A 408 10.69 -6.73 6.81
C THR A 408 11.95 -7.28 7.52
N THR A 409 12.67 -8.20 6.87
CA THR A 409 13.81 -8.92 7.47
C THR A 409 14.96 -7.97 7.82
N GLY A 410 15.48 -8.07 9.05
CA GLY A 410 16.56 -7.23 9.58
C GLY A 410 16.16 -5.80 9.96
N LEU A 411 15.10 -5.25 9.36
CA LEU A 411 14.62 -3.90 9.66
C LEU A 411 14.14 -3.77 11.11
N ILE A 412 13.39 -4.77 11.58
CA ILE A 412 12.76 -4.81 12.91
C ILE A 412 13.78 -4.89 14.06
N GLY A 413 13.44 -4.29 15.19
CA GLY A 413 14.14 -4.41 16.48
C GLY A 413 15.06 -3.23 16.77
N GLY A 414 15.16 -2.86 18.04
CA GLY A 414 15.96 -1.73 18.51
C GLY A 414 16.88 -2.08 19.68
N MET A 415 17.74 -1.14 20.10
CA MET A 415 18.58 -1.35 21.28
C MET A 415 17.77 -1.19 22.59
N PRO A 416 18.16 -1.88 23.68
CA PRO A 416 17.64 -1.60 25.01
C PRO A 416 17.84 -0.13 25.40
N LEU A 417 16.96 0.40 26.26
CA LEU A 417 16.94 1.82 26.64
C LEU A 417 18.30 2.33 27.15
N SER A 418 18.99 1.51 27.96
CA SER A 418 20.34 1.79 28.48
C SER A 418 21.40 2.01 27.39
N ASN A 419 21.19 1.46 26.20
CA ASN A 419 22.15 1.46 25.11
C ASN A 419 21.83 2.53 24.05
N ARG A 420 20.72 3.27 24.21
CA ARG A 420 20.31 4.37 23.31
C ARG A 420 21.05 5.67 23.65
N THR A 421 22.36 5.69 23.39
CA THR A 421 23.26 6.77 23.82
C THR A 421 23.22 8.04 22.97
N VAL A 422 22.34 8.13 21.95
CA VAL A 422 22.16 9.32 21.12
C VAL A 422 20.78 9.90 21.42
N LEU A 423 20.68 11.18 21.77
CA LEU A 423 19.39 11.82 22.06
C LEU A 423 18.48 11.78 20.82
N ALA A 424 18.94 12.36 19.70
CA ALA A 424 18.17 12.41 18.47
C ALA A 424 19.02 12.17 17.22
N PHE A 425 18.44 11.54 16.19
CA PHE A 425 19.11 11.30 14.92
C PHE A 425 18.27 11.67 13.70
N PHE A 426 18.96 12.18 12.67
CA PHE A 426 18.47 12.32 11.30
C PHE A 426 19.59 12.05 10.30
N ALA A 427 19.29 11.31 9.24
CA ALA A 427 20.06 11.39 8.00
C ALA A 427 19.17 11.32 6.75
N GLY A 428 19.49 12.14 5.74
CA GLY A 428 18.83 12.13 4.44
C GLY A 428 19.05 13.43 3.65
N GLN A 429 18.76 13.43 2.35
CA GLN A 429 19.07 14.56 1.46
C GLN A 429 18.28 15.86 1.76
N LEU A 430 18.87 17.00 1.35
CA LEU A 430 18.36 18.37 1.40
C LEU A 430 17.12 18.57 0.51
N HIS A 431 16.00 17.98 0.90
CA HIS A 431 14.73 18.02 0.17
C HIS A 431 13.66 18.80 0.95
N GLY A 432 12.77 19.47 0.21
CA GLY A 432 11.63 20.17 0.79
C GLY A 432 11.96 21.47 1.53
N ARG A 433 10.98 21.97 2.29
CA ARG A 433 11.09 23.23 3.04
C ARG A 433 11.58 23.05 4.49
N ILE A 434 11.39 21.87 5.07
CA ILE A 434 11.67 21.60 6.50
C ILE A 434 13.15 21.29 6.72
N ARG A 435 13.72 20.44 5.86
CA ARG A 435 15.12 19.95 6.03
C ARG A 435 16.17 21.06 5.95
N PRO A 436 16.07 22.10 5.09
CA PRO A 436 16.99 23.23 5.13
C PRO A 436 17.07 23.90 6.50
N ALA A 437 15.95 24.10 7.20
CA ALA A 437 15.93 24.64 8.56
C ALA A 437 16.55 23.66 9.57
N LEU A 438 16.19 22.37 9.50
CA LEU A 438 16.78 21.33 10.36
C LEU A 438 18.32 21.30 10.23
N PHE A 439 18.85 21.37 9.01
CA PHE A 439 20.30 21.45 8.77
C PHE A 439 20.91 22.76 9.25
N GLN A 440 20.28 23.89 8.97
CA GLN A 440 20.74 25.21 9.41
C GLN A 440 20.90 25.28 10.94
N HIS A 441 20.04 24.60 11.70
CA HIS A 441 20.12 24.59 13.16
C HIS A 441 21.00 23.47 13.74
N TRP A 442 20.98 22.25 13.19
CA TRP A 442 21.56 21.07 13.86
C TRP A 442 22.66 20.32 13.12
N LYS A 443 22.88 20.57 11.82
CA LYS A 443 23.92 19.86 11.07
C LYS A 443 25.30 20.15 11.66
N ASP A 444 26.03 19.11 12.06
CA ASP A 444 27.40 19.18 12.59
C ASP A 444 27.57 20.18 13.76
N LYS A 445 26.51 20.36 14.59
CA LYS A 445 26.43 21.42 15.62
C LYS A 445 26.20 20.95 17.06
N ASP A 446 25.81 19.69 17.27
CA ASP A 446 25.51 19.15 18.59
C ASP A 446 25.94 17.67 18.67
N GLU A 447 26.43 17.23 19.84
CA GLU A 447 26.90 15.84 20.01
C GLU A 447 25.78 14.86 20.38
N ASP A 448 24.64 15.33 20.87
CA ASP A 448 23.49 14.51 21.25
C ASP A 448 22.44 14.45 20.11
N ILE A 449 22.32 15.54 19.33
CA ILE A 449 21.43 15.65 18.17
C ILE A 449 22.25 15.50 16.87
N ARG A 450 22.29 14.26 16.36
CA ARG A 450 23.11 13.82 15.22
C ARG A 450 22.36 14.02 13.90
N VAL A 451 22.64 15.09 13.17
CA VAL A 451 21.94 15.46 11.92
C VAL A 451 22.91 15.50 10.73
N TYR A 452 22.67 14.65 9.73
CA TYR A 452 23.54 14.47 8.56
C TYR A 452 22.78 14.51 7.22
N GLU A 453 23.43 14.94 6.14
CA GLU A 453 22.87 14.79 4.77
C GLU A 453 23.05 13.36 4.25
N LYS A 454 24.22 12.77 4.53
CA LYS A 454 24.57 11.36 4.35
C LYS A 454 25.36 10.94 5.59
N VAL A 455 25.12 9.73 6.12
CA VAL A 455 25.93 9.21 7.24
C VAL A 455 27.41 9.10 6.85
N PRO A 456 28.36 9.32 7.79
CA PRO A 456 29.78 9.13 7.53
C PRO A 456 30.14 7.70 7.08
N GLU A 457 31.29 7.55 6.43
CA GLU A 457 31.81 6.23 6.09
C GLU A 457 32.08 5.40 7.37
N GLY A 458 31.75 4.10 7.31
CA GLY A 458 31.79 3.21 8.48
C GLY A 458 30.62 3.35 9.47
N VAL A 459 29.68 4.31 9.28
CA VAL A 459 28.52 4.49 10.16
C VAL A 459 27.26 3.92 9.53
N SER A 460 26.63 2.92 10.17
CA SER A 460 25.35 2.38 9.72
C SER A 460 24.17 3.28 10.09
N TYR A 461 23.33 3.60 9.10
CA TYR A 461 22.08 4.34 9.29
C TYR A 461 21.12 3.62 10.26
N GLU A 462 20.99 2.31 10.11
CA GLU A 462 20.09 1.49 10.94
C GLU A 462 20.60 1.37 12.38
N GLU A 463 21.90 1.20 12.58
CA GLU A 463 22.46 1.17 13.95
C GLU A 463 22.28 2.53 14.63
N MET A 464 22.46 3.64 13.91
CA MET A 464 22.19 4.97 14.45
C MET A 464 20.73 5.13 14.87
N MET A 465 19.75 4.73 14.05
CA MET A 465 18.33 4.75 14.44
C MET A 465 18.04 3.84 15.64
N LYS A 466 18.62 2.63 15.68
CA LYS A 466 18.45 1.67 16.78
C LYS A 466 19.15 2.14 18.07
N LYS A 467 20.16 3.02 17.98
CA LYS A 467 20.93 3.64 19.08
C LYS A 467 20.39 5.02 19.52
N SER A 468 19.41 5.59 18.84
CA SER A 468 18.81 6.86 19.24
C SER A 468 17.61 6.69 20.17
N LYS A 469 17.40 7.64 21.10
CA LYS A 469 16.14 7.75 21.85
C LYS A 469 15.02 8.23 20.91
N TYR A 470 15.32 9.25 20.11
CA TYR A 470 14.40 9.93 19.21
C TYR A 470 14.87 9.91 17.75
N CYS A 471 13.95 9.70 16.81
CA CYS A 471 14.26 9.67 15.37
C CYS A 471 13.48 10.77 14.65
N ILE A 472 14.19 11.78 14.15
CA ILE A 472 13.58 12.98 13.58
C ILE A 472 13.03 12.64 12.19
N CYS A 473 11.75 12.93 11.98
CA CYS A 473 10.99 12.60 10.79
C CYS A 473 10.49 13.89 10.11
N PRO A 474 11.37 14.65 9.44
CA PRO A 474 10.98 15.82 8.66
C PRO A 474 10.42 15.40 7.29
N SER A 475 9.27 15.95 6.92
CA SER A 475 8.70 15.82 5.57
C SER A 475 9.70 16.29 4.49
N GLY A 476 9.53 15.77 3.28
CA GLY A 476 10.34 16.11 2.11
C GLY A 476 9.73 17.29 1.34
N TYR A 477 9.74 17.17 0.01
CA TYR A 477 8.88 18.00 -0.84
C TYR A 477 7.41 17.68 -0.56
N GLU A 478 7.08 16.39 -0.51
CA GLU A 478 5.80 15.86 -0.03
C GLU A 478 5.77 15.70 1.48
N VAL A 479 4.56 15.58 2.03
CA VAL A 479 4.36 15.42 3.49
C VAL A 479 4.81 14.05 4.03
N ALA A 480 4.75 13.01 3.19
CA ALA A 480 5.13 11.64 3.53
C ALA A 480 6.65 11.44 3.68
N THR A 481 7.03 10.38 4.39
CA THR A 481 8.43 9.93 4.50
C THR A 481 8.48 8.52 5.12
N PRO A 482 9.24 7.56 4.55
CA PRO A 482 9.31 6.18 5.07
C PRO A 482 9.89 6.13 6.49
N ARG A 483 10.69 7.14 6.85
CA ARG A 483 11.41 7.23 8.13
C ARG A 483 10.51 7.14 9.36
N ILE A 484 9.22 7.45 9.25
CA ILE A 484 8.25 7.23 10.34
C ILE A 484 8.14 5.73 10.65
N VAL A 485 8.08 4.89 9.63
CA VAL A 485 8.03 3.43 9.76
C VAL A 485 9.41 2.86 10.06
N GLU A 486 10.50 3.39 9.45
CA GLU A 486 11.88 3.00 9.82
C GLU A 486 12.16 3.25 11.32
N ALA A 487 11.67 4.36 11.87
CA ALA A 487 11.77 4.67 13.30
C ALA A 487 10.97 3.68 14.16
N ILE A 488 9.73 3.37 13.75
CA ILE A 488 8.88 2.39 14.45
C ILE A 488 9.51 0.98 14.42
N TYR A 489 10.12 0.58 13.31
CA TYR A 489 10.86 -0.69 13.20
C TYR A 489 12.12 -0.71 14.08
N ALA A 490 12.87 0.39 14.15
CA ALA A 490 14.03 0.56 15.03
C ALA A 490 13.69 0.77 16.53
N GLU A 491 12.40 0.69 16.89
CA GLU A 491 11.86 1.01 18.22
C GLU A 491 12.28 2.42 18.72
N CYS A 492 12.47 3.35 17.81
CA CYS A 492 12.94 4.71 18.05
C CYS A 492 11.73 5.66 18.08
N VAL A 493 11.60 6.53 19.10
CA VAL A 493 10.42 7.41 19.24
C VAL A 493 10.41 8.43 18.10
N PRO A 494 9.39 8.44 17.20
CA PRO A 494 9.37 9.36 16.06
C PRO A 494 9.16 10.80 16.52
N VAL A 495 9.98 11.73 16.02
CA VAL A 495 9.80 13.17 16.19
C VAL A 495 9.31 13.76 14.87
N LEU A 496 7.99 13.94 14.76
CA LEU A 496 7.31 14.29 13.52
C LEU A 496 7.41 15.80 13.28
N ILE A 497 8.04 16.19 12.16
CA ILE A 497 8.15 17.60 11.75
C ILE A 497 7.53 17.72 10.36
N SER A 498 6.26 18.14 10.32
CA SER A 498 5.45 18.20 9.10
C SER A 498 4.50 19.39 9.11
N GLN A 499 3.91 19.72 7.96
CA GLN A 499 2.77 20.63 7.86
C GLN A 499 1.66 19.94 7.09
N HIS A 500 0.41 20.10 7.54
CA HIS A 500 -0.80 19.63 6.84
C HIS A 500 -0.87 18.11 6.55
N TYR A 501 0.01 17.29 7.14
CA TYR A 501 -0.01 15.83 6.97
C TYR A 501 -1.12 15.20 7.83
N VAL A 502 -1.95 14.36 7.21
CA VAL A 502 -2.72 13.36 7.96
C VAL A 502 -1.83 12.14 8.14
N ILE A 503 -1.33 11.92 9.34
CA ILE A 503 -0.41 10.80 9.65
C ILE A 503 -1.18 9.46 9.53
N PRO A 504 -0.58 8.36 9.02
CA PRO A 504 -1.30 7.11 8.79
C PRO A 504 -2.03 6.54 10.01
N PHE A 505 -3.18 5.91 9.75
CA PHE A 505 -4.06 5.28 10.74
C PHE A 505 -4.51 6.19 11.91
N SER A 506 -4.44 7.53 11.75
CA SER A 506 -4.75 8.51 12.80
C SER A 506 -6.20 8.47 13.33
N ASP A 507 -7.11 7.77 12.64
CA ASP A 507 -8.49 7.55 13.10
C ASP A 507 -8.55 6.62 14.33
N VAL A 508 -7.62 5.65 14.41
CA VAL A 508 -7.59 4.61 15.44
C VAL A 508 -6.37 4.70 16.35
N LEU A 509 -5.21 5.14 15.82
CA LEU A 509 -3.98 5.30 16.58
C LEU A 509 -3.90 6.65 17.29
N ASN A 510 -3.51 6.62 18.55
CA ASN A 510 -3.17 7.77 19.37
C ASN A 510 -1.67 8.09 19.26
N TRP A 511 -1.29 8.80 18.21
CA TRP A 511 0.12 9.12 17.92
C TRP A 511 0.85 9.84 19.07
N ASP A 512 0.13 10.61 19.89
CA ASP A 512 0.71 11.35 21.03
C ASP A 512 1.15 10.43 22.19
N ALA A 513 0.76 9.14 22.16
CA ALA A 513 1.21 8.13 23.12
C ALA A 513 2.53 7.46 22.73
N PHE A 514 3.04 7.66 21.51
CA PHE A 514 4.27 6.99 21.02
C PHE A 514 5.14 7.84 20.10
N SER A 515 4.84 9.14 19.92
CA SER A 515 5.62 10.07 19.11
C SER A 515 5.57 11.49 19.70
N ILE A 516 6.47 12.36 19.23
CA ILE A 516 6.47 13.79 19.57
C ILE A 516 6.23 14.58 18.28
N GLN A 517 5.27 15.50 18.28
CA GLN A 517 5.04 16.43 17.16
C GLN A 517 5.78 17.75 17.45
N VAL A 518 6.54 18.26 16.47
CA VAL A 518 7.29 19.51 16.59
C VAL A 518 7.01 20.38 15.36
N SER A 519 6.70 21.65 15.59
CA SER A 519 6.41 22.60 14.50
C SER A 519 7.70 23.08 13.83
N LEU A 520 7.59 23.77 12.69
CA LEU A 520 8.74 24.38 12.02
C LEU A 520 9.37 25.54 12.83
N SER A 521 8.61 26.23 13.69
CA SER A 521 9.16 27.28 14.56
C SER A 521 9.99 26.70 15.70
N GLU A 522 9.67 25.49 16.14
CA GLU A 522 10.30 24.81 17.27
C GLU A 522 11.53 23.97 16.88
N ILE A 523 11.92 23.95 15.61
CA ILE A 523 13.16 23.30 15.15
C ILE A 523 14.40 23.77 15.96
N PRO A 524 14.62 25.06 16.27
CA PRO A 524 15.74 25.50 17.11
C PRO A 524 15.67 24.99 18.56
N ASN A 525 14.48 24.64 19.04
CA ASN A 525 14.20 24.25 20.43
C ASN A 525 14.18 22.72 20.62
N LEU A 526 14.52 21.94 19.58
CA LEU A 526 14.46 20.46 19.60
C LEU A 526 15.17 19.84 20.81
N LYS A 527 16.37 20.31 21.18
CA LYS A 527 17.10 19.74 22.34
C LYS A 527 16.38 19.98 23.66
N GLU A 528 15.81 21.17 23.85
CA GLU A 528 15.00 21.51 25.03
C GLU A 528 13.73 20.65 25.11
N ILE A 529 13.01 20.48 23.99
CA ILE A 529 11.78 19.67 23.92
C ILE A 529 12.06 18.18 24.21
N LEU A 530 13.16 17.64 23.68
CA LEU A 530 13.50 16.22 23.81
C LEU A 530 14.15 15.89 25.17
N MET A 531 14.89 16.81 25.78
CA MET A 531 15.41 16.67 27.15
C MET A 531 14.36 17.01 28.22
N GLY A 532 13.46 17.96 27.95
CA GLY A 532 12.33 18.33 28.83
C GLY A 532 11.19 17.31 28.84
N THR A 533 11.27 16.27 28.03
CA THR A 533 10.37 15.11 28.10
C THR A 533 10.78 14.20 29.27
N PRO A 534 9.92 14.00 30.29
CA PRO A 534 10.25 13.15 31.44
C PRO A 534 10.58 11.70 31.03
N GLU A 535 11.53 11.07 31.72
CA GLU A 535 12.01 9.74 31.33
C GLU A 535 10.90 8.68 31.41
N ASP A 536 9.97 8.78 32.37
CA ASP A 536 8.81 7.89 32.47
C ASP A 536 7.85 8.05 31.27
N LYS A 537 7.70 9.28 30.74
CA LYS A 537 6.95 9.54 29.50
C LYS A 537 7.71 8.97 28.30
N TYR A 538 9.03 9.12 28.24
CA TYR A 538 9.86 8.53 27.18
C TYR A 538 9.77 6.99 27.17
N VAL A 539 9.86 6.33 28.33
CA VAL A 539 9.69 4.88 28.49
C VAL A 539 8.32 4.44 27.95
N ARG A 540 7.24 5.10 28.36
CA ARG A 540 5.88 4.81 27.83
C ARG A 540 5.77 5.01 26.32
N MET A 541 6.41 6.03 25.76
CA MET A 541 6.42 6.24 24.31
C MET A 541 7.20 5.14 23.58
N HIS A 542 8.34 4.70 24.10
CA HIS A 542 9.11 3.57 23.54
C HIS A 542 8.32 2.25 23.60
N GLU A 543 7.66 1.95 24.72
CA GLU A 543 6.72 0.83 24.84
C GLU A 543 5.54 0.95 23.86
N GLY A 544 5.05 2.17 23.65
CA GLY A 544 4.01 2.48 22.66
C GLY A 544 4.46 2.19 21.23
N VAL A 545 5.69 2.57 20.86
CA VAL A 545 6.30 2.24 19.55
C VAL A 545 6.36 0.72 19.36
N LYS A 546 6.83 -0.02 20.37
CA LYS A 546 6.89 -1.50 20.32
C LYS A 546 5.50 -2.14 20.16
N GLN A 547 4.49 -1.61 20.84
CA GLN A 547 3.12 -2.12 20.74
C GLN A 547 2.48 -1.83 19.37
N VAL A 548 2.70 -0.61 18.83
CA VAL A 548 2.09 -0.15 17.58
C VAL A 548 2.76 -0.72 16.34
N GLN A 549 4.03 -1.15 16.44
CA GLN A 549 4.84 -1.71 15.35
C GLN A 549 4.09 -2.75 14.51
N ARG A 550 3.27 -3.61 15.15
CA ARG A 550 2.43 -4.62 14.49
C ARG A 550 1.61 -4.06 13.32
N HIS A 551 1.08 -2.84 13.46
CA HIS A 551 0.19 -2.19 12.51
C HIS A 551 0.91 -1.64 11.27
N PHE A 552 2.24 -1.64 11.29
CA PHE A 552 3.10 -1.23 10.19
C PHE A 552 3.89 -2.41 9.62
N LEU A 553 3.74 -3.63 10.14
CA LEU A 553 4.37 -4.82 9.57
C LEU A 553 3.66 -5.23 8.28
N VAL A 554 4.44 -5.44 7.22
CA VAL A 554 4.04 -6.26 6.07
C VAL A 554 4.21 -7.73 6.44
N ASN A 555 3.19 -8.54 6.14
CA ASN A 555 3.27 -10.00 6.16
C ASN A 555 2.74 -10.57 4.85
N ASP A 556 3.33 -11.67 4.41
CA ASP A 556 2.75 -12.56 3.41
C ASP A 556 2.77 -14.00 3.98
N PRO A 557 1.61 -14.67 4.15
CA PRO A 557 0.27 -14.12 4.00
C PRO A 557 -0.03 -13.03 5.07
N PRO A 558 -1.00 -12.13 4.79
CA PRO A 558 -1.41 -11.09 5.74
C PRO A 558 -1.89 -11.64 7.08
N LYS A 559 -1.59 -10.93 8.16
CA LYS A 559 -1.99 -11.30 9.54
C LYS A 559 -2.94 -10.27 10.12
N ARG A 560 -3.87 -10.70 10.97
CA ARG A 560 -4.86 -9.80 11.58
C ARG A 560 -4.17 -8.62 12.24
N TYR A 561 -4.76 -7.44 12.08
CA TYR A 561 -4.23 -6.15 12.54
C TYR A 561 -2.89 -5.68 11.94
N ASP A 562 -2.34 -6.35 10.92
CA ASP A 562 -1.14 -5.88 10.22
C ASP A 562 -1.41 -4.71 9.25
N VAL A 563 -0.38 -4.24 8.53
CA VAL A 563 -0.52 -3.04 7.70
C VAL A 563 -1.58 -3.19 6.60
N PHE A 564 -1.72 -4.37 6.00
CA PHE A 564 -2.74 -4.63 4.98
C PHE A 564 -4.15 -4.52 5.60
N HIS A 565 -4.37 -5.17 6.74
CA HIS A 565 -5.65 -5.09 7.45
C HIS A 565 -5.95 -3.68 7.98
N MET A 566 -4.93 -2.90 8.37
CA MET A 566 -5.08 -1.51 8.82
C MET A 566 -5.41 -0.55 7.66
N ILE A 567 -4.90 -0.81 6.45
CA ILE A 567 -5.29 -0.12 5.22
C ILE A 567 -6.75 -0.43 4.89
N LEU A 568 -7.15 -1.70 4.89
CA LEU A 568 -8.55 -2.10 4.66
C LEU A 568 -9.49 -1.53 5.73
N HIS A 569 -9.08 -1.51 7.00
CA HIS A 569 -9.86 -0.89 8.08
C HIS A 569 -10.03 0.62 7.88
N SER A 570 -8.98 1.29 7.40
CA SER A 570 -9.05 2.70 7.04
C SER A 570 -10.08 2.95 5.93
N ILE A 571 -10.13 2.11 4.88
CA ILE A 571 -11.11 2.21 3.78
C ILE A 571 -12.53 1.89 4.28
N TRP A 572 -12.69 0.85 5.12
CA TRP A 572 -13.97 0.48 5.76
C TRP A 572 -14.59 1.64 6.56
N LEU A 573 -13.79 2.39 7.33
CA LEU A 573 -14.27 3.60 8.02
C LEU A 573 -14.80 4.66 7.05
N ARG A 574 -14.19 4.83 5.86
CA ARG A 574 -14.69 5.76 4.83
C ARG A 574 -15.99 5.26 4.21
N ARG A 575 -16.13 3.95 3.99
CA ARG A 575 -17.40 3.38 3.51
C ARG A 575 -18.54 3.47 4.54
N LEU A 576 -18.22 3.42 5.85
CA LEU A 576 -19.17 3.66 6.94
C LEU A 576 -19.59 5.15 7.05
N ASN A 577 -18.73 6.09 6.65
CA ASN A 577 -19.08 7.52 6.56
C ASN A 577 -20.04 7.82 5.39
N LEU A 578 -20.07 6.95 4.37
CA LEU A 578 -20.92 7.07 3.19
C LEU A 578 -22.31 6.47 3.43
N GLN A 579 -23.33 7.09 2.82
CA GLN A 579 -24.62 6.46 2.59
C GLN A 579 -25.07 6.75 1.16
N ILE A 580 -25.19 5.68 0.38
CA ILE A 580 -25.78 5.72 -0.96
C ILE A 580 -27.29 5.52 -0.83
N TYR A 581 -28.03 6.04 -1.80
CA TYR A 581 -29.46 5.80 -1.96
C TYR A 581 -29.62 5.21 -3.37
N GLY A 582 -30.45 4.16 -3.49
CA GLY A 582 -30.93 3.64 -4.78
C GLY A 582 -31.60 4.75 -5.57
#